data_AF-A0A7G1IAP7-F1
#
_entry.id   AF-A0A7G1IAP7-F1
#
_cell.length_a   1.000
_cell.length_b   1.000
_cell.length_c   1.000
_cell.angle_alpha   90.00
_cell.angle_beta   90.00
_cell.angle_gamma   90.00
#
_symmetry.space_group_name_H-M   'P 1'
#
loop_
_entity.id
_entity.type
_entity.pdbx_description
1 polymer ?
#
loop_
_entity_poly.entity_id
_entity_poly.type
_entity_poly.pdbx_seq_one_letter_code
_entity_poly.pdbx_strand_id
1 'polypeptide(L)'
;MVDYSQAGVAHIEQVYRELAQHCADRMGPGFLANVGTASAARDMDLIRQALGDDQINYLGYSYGTELGTAYLERFGAHVRAMVLDGAIDPTIGPIEENVKQLAGFQTAFNDYAADCARSTACPLGTDPTQWVNRYHALVDPLAASPGKTTDPRGLSYADATTGTINALYTPQHWKYLTSGLLGLLRGTDAGDLLVLADDYYGRDRDGHYDNDQDAFNAIRCVDAPAPTDAASWVSADQQFRQAAPFLSYGQFTGFAPRDLCALWPVPATSTPHAAAPAAPGKVVVVSTTHDPATPIRPG
;
A
#
# COMPACT_ATOMS: atom_id res chain seq x y z
N MET A 1 -12.23 -2.05 -8.83
CA MET A 1 -12.80 -2.76 -10.00
C MET A 1 -12.00 -4.04 -10.21
N VAL A 2 -12.66 -5.15 -10.53
CA VAL A 2 -12.00 -6.47 -10.68
C VAL A 2 -12.01 -7.01 -12.11
N ASP A 3 -12.62 -6.27 -13.04
CA ASP A 3 -12.69 -6.67 -14.45
C ASP A 3 -11.40 -6.28 -15.20
N TYR A 4 -10.54 -7.28 -15.42
CA TYR A 4 -9.33 -7.13 -16.24
C TYR A 4 -9.56 -7.61 -17.68
N SER A 5 -10.79 -7.53 -18.21
CA SER A 5 -11.01 -7.57 -19.66
C SER A 5 -10.41 -6.33 -20.33
N GLN A 6 -10.25 -6.35 -21.66
CA GLN A 6 -9.80 -5.16 -22.40
C GLN A 6 -10.68 -3.92 -22.13
N ALA A 7 -12.00 -4.11 -22.02
CA ALA A 7 -12.94 -3.04 -21.72
C ALA A 7 -12.83 -2.56 -20.27
N GLY A 8 -12.70 -3.50 -19.31
CA GLY A 8 -12.50 -3.19 -17.90
C GLY A 8 -11.19 -2.43 -17.65
N VAL A 9 -10.10 -2.84 -18.29
CA VAL A 9 -8.82 -2.12 -18.26
C VAL A 9 -8.95 -0.71 -18.83
N ALA A 10 -9.61 -0.54 -19.98
CA ALA A 10 -9.84 0.78 -20.56
C ALA A 10 -10.65 1.69 -19.61
N HIS A 11 -11.64 1.13 -18.91
CA HIS A 11 -12.43 1.87 -17.93
C HIS A 11 -11.61 2.25 -16.68
N ILE A 12 -10.82 1.33 -16.12
CA ILE A 12 -9.93 1.60 -14.98
C ILE A 12 -8.95 2.71 -15.32
N GLU A 13 -8.26 2.63 -16.46
CA GLU A 13 -7.33 3.68 -16.86
C GLU A 13 -8.03 5.01 -17.14
N GLN A 14 -9.28 5.00 -17.62
CA GLN A 14 -10.04 6.23 -17.80
C GLN A 14 -10.31 6.92 -16.46
N VAL A 15 -10.70 6.15 -15.43
CA VAL A 15 -10.86 6.66 -14.06
C VAL A 15 -9.54 7.22 -13.53
N TYR A 16 -8.41 6.56 -13.78
CA TYR A 16 -7.10 7.06 -13.37
C TYR A 16 -6.70 8.36 -14.08
N ARG A 17 -7.00 8.51 -15.37
CA ARG A 17 -6.78 9.77 -16.09
C ARG A 17 -7.64 10.91 -15.53
N GLU A 18 -8.90 10.63 -15.22
CA GLU A 18 -9.79 11.60 -14.60
C GLU A 18 -9.29 12.04 -13.23
N LEU A 19 -8.83 11.09 -12.40
CA LEU A 19 -8.22 11.40 -11.11
C LEU A 19 -6.95 12.26 -11.26
N ALA A 20 -6.03 11.86 -12.15
CA ALA A 20 -4.81 12.61 -12.42
C ALA A 20 -5.10 14.03 -12.93
N GLN A 21 -6.12 14.20 -13.77
CA GLN A 21 -6.57 15.50 -14.26
C GLN A 21 -7.17 16.34 -13.13
N HIS A 22 -8.01 15.78 -12.26
CA HIS A 22 -8.54 16.49 -11.11
C HIS A 22 -7.44 16.98 -10.17
N CYS A 23 -6.40 16.18 -9.94
CA CYS A 23 -5.22 16.60 -9.18
C CYS A 23 -4.53 17.79 -9.86
N ALA A 24 -4.32 17.72 -11.18
CA ALA A 24 -3.70 18.81 -11.95
C ALA A 24 -4.53 20.10 -11.92
N ASP A 25 -5.85 20.00 -12.07
CA ASP A 25 -6.75 21.15 -12.11
C ASP A 25 -6.87 21.85 -10.75
N ARG A 26 -6.85 21.08 -9.65
CA ARG A 26 -7.00 21.64 -8.30
C ARG A 26 -5.70 22.16 -7.72
N MET A 27 -4.59 21.45 -7.94
CA MET A 27 -3.31 21.76 -7.30
C MET A 27 -2.35 22.52 -8.21
N GLY A 28 -2.52 22.38 -9.53
CA GLY A 28 -1.61 22.91 -10.54
C GLY A 28 -0.35 22.04 -10.72
N PRO A 29 0.16 21.90 -11.95
CA PRO A 29 1.32 21.06 -12.24
C PRO A 29 2.60 21.53 -11.54
N GLY A 30 2.74 22.83 -11.27
CA GLY A 30 3.88 23.37 -10.52
C GLY A 30 3.95 22.87 -9.08
N PHE A 31 2.81 22.73 -8.41
CA PHE A 31 2.76 22.14 -7.07
C PHE A 31 3.05 20.64 -7.14
N LEU A 32 2.34 19.90 -8.01
CA LEU A 32 2.49 18.45 -8.15
C LEU A 32 3.93 18.03 -8.50
N ALA A 33 4.66 18.82 -9.28
CA ALA A 33 6.05 18.52 -9.62
C ALA A 33 7.01 18.68 -8.42
N ASN A 34 6.56 19.20 -7.28
CA ASN A 34 7.41 19.52 -6.12
C ASN A 34 6.95 18.87 -4.81
N VAL A 35 5.96 17.98 -4.81
CA VAL A 35 5.49 17.30 -3.58
C VAL A 35 6.32 16.08 -3.17
N GLY A 36 7.27 15.65 -3.99
CA GLY A 36 8.04 14.43 -3.77
C GLY A 36 9.01 14.49 -2.58
N THR A 37 9.53 13.32 -2.23
CA THR A 37 10.50 13.07 -1.16
C THR A 37 11.75 13.95 -1.28
N ALA A 38 12.22 14.20 -2.51
CA ALA A 38 13.36 15.07 -2.74
C ALA A 38 13.14 16.52 -2.25
N SER A 39 11.90 17.01 -2.31
CA SER A 39 11.51 18.31 -1.75
C SER A 39 11.35 18.22 -0.24
N ALA A 40 10.64 17.21 0.26
CA ALA A 40 10.47 16.99 1.70
C ALA A 40 11.81 16.88 2.45
N ALA A 41 12.84 16.24 1.85
CA ALA A 41 14.17 16.19 2.42
C ALA A 41 14.84 17.57 2.55
N ARG A 42 14.58 18.50 1.61
CA ARG A 42 15.06 19.89 1.73
C ARG A 42 14.31 20.63 2.84
N ASP A 43 13.00 20.41 2.93
CA ASP A 43 12.16 21.02 3.95
C ASP A 43 12.57 20.57 5.36
N MET A 44 12.95 19.30 5.52
CA MET A 44 13.53 18.78 6.78
C MET A 44 14.79 19.54 7.20
N ASP A 45 15.65 19.96 6.27
CA ASP A 45 16.84 20.75 6.63
C ASP A 45 16.48 22.20 7.00
N LEU A 46 15.47 22.77 6.34
CA LEU A 46 14.94 24.09 6.73
C LEU A 46 14.31 24.04 8.12
N ILE A 47 13.59 22.96 8.46
CA ILE A 47 13.05 22.73 9.80
C ILE A 47 14.18 22.65 10.83
N ARG A 48 15.23 21.87 10.56
CA ARG A 48 16.43 21.83 11.42
C ARG A 48 16.98 23.23 11.69
N GLN A 49 17.18 24.02 10.63
CA GLN A 49 17.71 25.38 10.74
C GLN A 49 16.80 26.29 11.57
N ALA A 50 15.48 26.22 11.34
CA ALA A 50 14.49 27.02 12.06
C ALA A 50 14.41 26.67 13.56
N LEU A 51 14.71 25.41 13.91
CA LEU A 51 14.83 24.96 15.31
C LEU A 51 16.15 25.36 15.96
N GLY A 52 17.13 25.83 15.17
CA GLY A 52 18.45 26.24 15.66
C GLY A 52 19.42 25.07 15.93
N ASP A 53 19.13 23.88 15.40
CA ASP A 53 19.94 22.69 15.61
C ASP A 53 21.05 22.58 14.57
N ASP A 54 22.29 22.31 14.98
CA ASP A 54 23.38 22.01 14.03
C ASP A 54 23.19 20.64 13.34
N GLN A 55 22.54 19.68 14.03
CA GLN A 55 22.25 18.34 13.54
C GLN A 55 20.91 17.82 14.08
N ILE A 56 20.20 16.98 13.33
CA ILE A 56 18.95 16.34 13.76
C ILE A 56 19.14 14.92 14.28
N ASN A 57 18.24 14.51 15.18
CA ASN A 57 17.93 13.10 15.40
C ASN A 57 16.68 12.74 14.60
N TYR A 58 16.80 11.76 13.72
CA TYR A 58 15.72 11.36 12.81
C TYR A 58 15.15 10.00 13.19
N LEU A 59 13.83 9.88 13.17
CA LEU A 59 13.11 8.61 13.28
C LEU A 59 12.09 8.56 12.15
N GLY A 60 12.28 7.63 11.23
CA GLY A 60 11.38 7.42 10.10
C GLY A 60 10.79 6.03 10.13
N TYR A 61 9.48 5.96 9.89
CA TYR A 61 8.72 4.72 9.76
C TYR A 61 8.24 4.56 8.32
N SER A 62 8.29 3.35 7.75
CA SER A 62 7.73 3.07 6.43
C SER A 62 8.26 4.05 5.37
N TYR A 63 7.40 4.84 4.70
CA TYR A 63 7.78 5.92 3.79
C TYR A 63 8.80 6.92 4.40
N GLY A 64 8.73 7.17 5.70
CA GLY A 64 9.74 7.95 6.41
C GLY A 64 11.16 7.38 6.28
N THR A 65 11.32 6.09 5.97
CA THR A 65 12.65 5.53 5.70
C THR A 65 13.24 5.97 4.36
N GLU A 66 12.39 6.18 3.34
CA GLU A 66 12.79 6.77 2.07
C GLU A 66 13.16 8.24 2.26
N LEU A 67 12.34 9.00 2.99
CA LEU A 67 12.64 10.39 3.35
C LEU A 67 13.94 10.51 4.17
N GLY A 68 14.14 9.64 5.16
CA GLY A 68 15.36 9.58 5.96
C GLY A 68 16.59 9.29 5.09
N THR A 69 16.46 8.36 4.14
CA THR A 69 17.52 8.05 3.17
C THR A 69 17.84 9.25 2.29
N ALA A 70 16.83 9.88 1.70
CA ALA A 70 17.02 11.08 0.88
C ALA A 70 17.63 12.27 1.66
N TYR A 71 17.25 12.42 2.93
CA TYR A 71 17.86 13.43 3.82
C TYR A 71 19.33 13.10 4.11
N LEU A 72 19.64 11.85 4.43
CA LEU A 72 21.01 11.40 4.71
C LEU A 72 21.93 11.63 3.51
N GLU A 73 21.47 11.37 2.30
CA GLU A 73 22.26 11.56 1.08
C GLU A 73 22.60 13.02 0.81
N ARG A 74 21.64 13.93 1.04
CA ARG A 74 21.80 15.35 0.76
C ARG A 74 22.46 16.12 1.90
N PHE A 75 22.19 15.71 3.14
CA PHE A 75 22.51 16.46 4.36
C PHE A 75 23.13 15.57 5.44
N GLY A 76 23.84 14.50 5.09
CA GLY A 76 24.38 13.55 6.07
C GLY A 76 25.34 14.13 7.12
N ALA A 77 25.96 15.29 6.84
CA ALA A 77 26.71 16.06 7.84
C ALA A 77 25.81 16.60 8.97
N HIS A 78 24.55 16.88 8.68
CA HIS A 78 23.52 17.37 9.60
C HIS A 78 22.76 16.24 10.31
N VAL A 79 23.11 14.97 10.10
CA VAL A 79 22.54 13.84 10.83
C VAL A 79 23.39 13.55 12.06
N ARG A 80 22.79 13.64 13.25
CA ARG A 80 23.41 13.20 14.51
C ARG A 80 23.19 11.70 14.71
N ALA A 81 21.93 11.28 14.69
CA ALA A 81 21.49 9.90 14.80
C ALA A 81 20.23 9.69 13.97
N MET A 82 20.05 8.49 13.42
CA MET A 82 18.94 8.15 12.55
C MET A 82 18.47 6.72 12.80
N VAL A 83 17.16 6.54 12.93
CA VAL A 83 16.50 5.23 13.00
C VAL A 83 15.53 5.13 11.84
N LEU A 84 15.68 4.09 11.02
CA LEU A 84 14.81 3.78 9.89
C LEU A 84 14.11 2.44 10.19
N ASP A 85 12.82 2.49 10.54
CA ASP A 85 12.02 1.33 10.93
C ASP A 85 10.99 0.98 9.85
N GLY A 86 11.06 -0.25 9.33
CA GLY A 86 10.30 -0.64 8.13
C GLY A 86 10.91 -0.02 6.88
N ALA A 87 12.09 -0.50 6.49
CA ALA A 87 12.91 0.11 5.45
C ALA A 87 12.41 -0.15 4.02
N ILE A 88 12.21 0.92 3.27
CA ILE A 88 12.00 0.90 1.82
C ILE A 88 13.36 0.71 1.12
N ASP A 89 13.37 -0.09 0.05
CA ASP A 89 14.57 -0.32 -0.77
C ASP A 89 14.67 0.72 -1.87
N PRO A 90 15.61 1.68 -1.79
CA PRO A 90 15.70 2.73 -2.81
C PRO A 90 16.24 2.21 -4.15
N THR A 91 16.72 0.97 -4.23
CA THR A 91 17.36 0.41 -5.43
C THR A 91 16.39 -0.18 -6.44
N ILE A 92 15.14 -0.40 -6.05
CA ILE A 92 14.15 -1.10 -6.87
C ILE A 92 13.05 -0.17 -7.37
N GLY A 93 12.48 -0.52 -8.52
CA GLY A 93 11.36 0.23 -9.12
C GLY A 93 9.99 -0.21 -8.58
N PRO A 94 8.92 0.56 -8.90
CA PRO A 94 7.60 0.38 -8.31
C PRO A 94 6.95 -0.99 -8.58
N ILE A 95 7.27 -1.65 -9.69
CA ILE A 95 6.75 -3.01 -9.96
C ILE A 95 7.37 -4.03 -9.00
N GLU A 96 8.70 -4.04 -8.87
CA GLU A 96 9.38 -5.00 -8.00
C GLU A 96 9.04 -4.76 -6.52
N GLU A 97 8.94 -3.49 -6.12
CA GLU A 97 8.47 -3.10 -4.79
C GLU A 97 7.08 -3.68 -4.50
N ASN A 98 6.11 -3.48 -5.42
CA ASN A 98 4.77 -4.04 -5.28
C ASN A 98 4.76 -5.57 -5.23
N VAL A 99 5.57 -6.27 -6.03
CA VAL A 99 5.68 -7.74 -5.97
C VAL A 99 6.13 -8.18 -4.57
N LYS A 100 7.17 -7.53 -4.01
CA LYS A 100 7.70 -7.86 -2.69
C LYS A 100 6.69 -7.56 -1.59
N GLN A 101 6.04 -6.41 -1.64
CA GLN A 101 5.02 -6.02 -0.68
C GLN A 101 3.83 -6.99 -0.70
N LEU A 102 3.32 -7.35 -1.88
CA LEU A 102 2.24 -8.33 -2.02
C LEU A 102 2.63 -9.70 -1.43
N ALA A 103 3.86 -10.16 -1.68
CA ALA A 103 4.37 -11.38 -1.05
C ALA A 103 4.42 -11.27 0.49
N GLY A 104 4.79 -10.11 1.02
CA GLY A 104 4.72 -9.79 2.45
C GLY A 104 3.30 -9.89 3.01
N PHE A 105 2.33 -9.28 2.34
CA PHE A 105 0.91 -9.41 2.71
C PHE A 105 0.40 -10.84 2.64
N GLN A 106 0.85 -11.64 1.69
CA GLN A 106 0.49 -13.06 1.64
C GLN A 106 1.07 -13.84 2.83
N THR A 107 2.29 -13.52 3.27
CA THR A 107 2.86 -14.08 4.51
C THR A 107 2.03 -13.66 5.72
N ALA A 108 1.70 -12.37 5.88
CA ALA A 108 0.87 -11.90 6.98
C ALA A 108 -0.54 -12.51 6.96
N PHE A 109 -1.13 -12.71 5.77
CA PHE A 109 -2.39 -13.44 5.61
C PHE A 109 -2.29 -14.88 6.13
N ASN A 110 -1.19 -15.57 5.82
CA ASN A 110 -0.94 -16.92 6.32
C ASN A 110 -0.77 -16.95 7.83
N ASP A 111 -0.06 -15.96 8.42
CA ASP A 111 0.10 -15.83 9.86
C ASP A 111 -1.24 -15.58 10.57
N TYR A 112 -2.05 -14.65 10.04
CA TYR A 112 -3.41 -14.41 10.51
C TYR A 112 -4.27 -15.69 10.45
N ALA A 113 -4.23 -16.40 9.33
CA ALA A 113 -5.04 -17.59 9.14
C ALA A 113 -4.59 -18.73 10.09
N ALA A 114 -3.29 -18.86 10.35
CA ALA A 114 -2.74 -19.78 11.33
C ALA A 114 -3.18 -19.43 12.77
N ASP A 115 -3.17 -18.15 13.12
CA ASP A 115 -3.64 -17.64 14.41
C ASP A 115 -5.14 -17.94 14.63
N CYS A 116 -5.94 -17.61 13.62
CA CYS A 116 -7.38 -17.84 13.56
C CYS A 116 -7.71 -19.34 13.67
N ALA A 117 -6.98 -20.20 12.95
CA ALA A 117 -7.16 -21.65 12.92
C ALA A 117 -6.95 -22.35 14.27
N ARG A 118 -6.41 -21.67 15.29
CA ARG A 118 -6.38 -22.18 16.68
C ARG A 118 -7.78 -22.32 17.27
N SER A 119 -8.77 -21.66 16.68
CA SER A 119 -10.19 -21.83 16.97
C SER A 119 -10.89 -22.61 15.87
N THR A 120 -11.70 -23.60 16.24
CA THR A 120 -12.57 -24.32 15.28
C THR A 120 -13.65 -23.41 14.67
N ALA A 121 -13.87 -22.23 15.24
CA ALA A 121 -14.78 -21.22 14.72
C ALA A 121 -14.13 -20.29 13.67
N CYS A 122 -12.87 -20.51 13.29
CA CYS A 122 -12.21 -19.71 12.27
C CYS A 122 -13.01 -19.74 10.94
N PRO A 123 -13.37 -18.58 10.36
CA PRO A 123 -14.10 -18.55 9.08
C PRO A 123 -13.29 -19.14 7.92
N LEU A 124 -11.96 -19.14 8.03
CA LEU A 124 -11.05 -19.79 7.06
C LEU A 124 -10.81 -21.27 7.37
N GLY A 125 -11.42 -21.83 8.42
CA GLY A 125 -11.20 -23.21 8.85
C GLY A 125 -9.78 -23.47 9.37
N THR A 126 -9.47 -24.75 9.64
CA THR A 126 -8.22 -25.16 10.29
C THR A 126 -7.22 -25.83 9.35
N ASP A 127 -7.56 -25.99 8.07
CA ASP A 127 -6.69 -26.60 7.05
C ASP A 127 -5.91 -25.51 6.30
N PRO A 128 -4.58 -25.44 6.47
CA PRO A 128 -3.75 -24.42 5.83
C PRO A 128 -3.80 -24.45 4.30
N THR A 129 -4.11 -25.61 3.70
CA THR A 129 -4.19 -25.73 2.23
C THR A 129 -5.45 -25.08 1.65
N GLN A 130 -6.40 -24.69 2.50
CA GLN A 130 -7.71 -24.16 2.08
C GLN A 130 -7.94 -22.70 2.47
N TRP A 131 -7.04 -22.04 3.19
CA TRP A 131 -7.27 -20.68 3.70
C TRP A 131 -7.58 -19.68 2.60
N VAL A 132 -6.78 -19.66 1.53
CA VAL A 132 -6.99 -18.78 0.37
C VAL A 132 -8.33 -19.11 -0.32
N ASN A 133 -8.59 -20.39 -0.60
CA ASN A 133 -9.85 -20.80 -1.25
C ASN A 133 -11.09 -20.42 -0.42
N ARG A 134 -11.01 -20.56 0.91
CA ARG A 134 -12.10 -20.21 1.82
C ARG A 134 -12.27 -18.70 1.94
N TYR A 135 -11.18 -17.95 1.90
CA TYR A 135 -11.25 -16.50 1.82
C TYR A 135 -11.95 -16.04 0.53
N HIS A 136 -11.56 -16.56 -0.63
CA HIS A 136 -12.24 -16.29 -1.91
C HIS A 136 -13.71 -16.67 -1.90
N ALA A 137 -14.07 -17.81 -1.30
CA ALA A 137 -15.47 -18.21 -1.16
C ALA A 137 -16.32 -17.19 -0.37
N LEU A 138 -15.69 -16.38 0.49
CA LEU A 138 -16.35 -15.30 1.23
C LEU A 138 -16.35 -13.97 0.47
N VAL A 139 -15.24 -13.61 -0.18
CA VAL A 139 -15.08 -12.26 -0.77
C VAL A 139 -15.42 -12.18 -2.26
N ASP A 140 -15.19 -13.21 -3.06
CA ASP A 140 -15.43 -13.16 -4.51
C ASP A 140 -16.90 -12.87 -4.88
N PRO A 141 -17.94 -13.38 -4.15
CA PRO A 141 -19.32 -13.01 -4.42
C PRO A 141 -19.59 -11.50 -4.32
N LEU A 142 -18.77 -10.76 -3.56
CA LEU A 142 -18.88 -9.31 -3.40
C LEU A 142 -18.59 -8.52 -4.68
N ALA A 143 -17.96 -9.16 -5.67
CA ALA A 143 -17.74 -8.56 -6.99
C ALA A 143 -19.05 -8.35 -7.75
N ALA A 144 -20.08 -9.17 -7.47
CA ALA A 144 -21.39 -9.07 -8.11
C ALA A 144 -22.45 -8.42 -7.20
N SER A 145 -22.38 -8.66 -5.89
CA SER A 145 -23.37 -8.17 -4.93
C SER A 145 -22.72 -7.75 -3.62
N PRO A 146 -22.80 -6.47 -3.21
CA PRO A 146 -22.23 -6.02 -1.95
C PRO A 146 -22.74 -6.82 -0.74
N GLY A 147 -21.83 -7.10 0.18
CA GLY A 147 -22.12 -7.75 1.45
C GLY A 147 -22.98 -6.86 2.32
N LYS A 148 -23.75 -7.48 3.23
CA LYS A 148 -24.62 -6.73 4.13
C LYS A 148 -23.79 -6.01 5.18
N THR A 149 -24.12 -4.74 5.40
CA THR A 149 -23.63 -3.94 6.51
C THR A 149 -24.79 -3.16 7.13
N THR A 150 -24.62 -2.69 8.36
CA THR A 150 -25.53 -1.70 8.95
C THR A 150 -25.40 -0.32 8.29
N ASP A 151 -24.24 -0.02 7.69
CA ASP A 151 -24.03 1.13 6.81
C ASP A 151 -24.75 0.92 5.47
N PRO A 152 -25.42 1.96 4.90
CA PRO A 152 -26.15 1.84 3.63
C PRO A 152 -25.29 1.53 2.39
N ARG A 153 -23.95 1.71 2.46
CA ARG A 153 -23.03 1.40 1.36
C ARG A 153 -22.97 -0.10 1.04
N GLY A 154 -23.19 -0.95 2.04
CA GLY A 154 -22.80 -2.35 1.94
C GLY A 154 -21.28 -2.52 1.96
N LEU A 155 -20.82 -3.77 1.84
CA LEU A 155 -19.41 -4.10 1.71
C LEU A 155 -19.09 -4.53 0.28
N SER A 156 -18.38 -3.70 -0.49
CA SER A 156 -17.93 -4.08 -1.83
C SER A 156 -16.75 -5.07 -1.78
N TYR A 157 -16.43 -5.72 -2.91
CA TYR A 157 -15.21 -6.52 -3.03
C TYR A 157 -13.96 -5.70 -2.69
N ALA A 158 -13.87 -4.46 -3.21
CA ALA A 158 -12.72 -3.60 -3.00
C ALA A 158 -12.56 -3.24 -1.51
N ASP A 159 -13.65 -2.89 -0.83
CA ASP A 159 -13.62 -2.59 0.60
C ASP A 159 -13.26 -3.83 1.42
N ALA A 160 -13.76 -5.02 1.07
CA ALA A 160 -13.38 -6.26 1.76
C ALA A 160 -11.88 -6.57 1.62
N THR A 161 -11.31 -6.37 0.43
CA THR A 161 -9.86 -6.55 0.21
C THR A 161 -9.04 -5.49 0.92
N THR A 162 -9.45 -4.21 0.89
CA THR A 162 -8.77 -3.12 1.58
C THR A 162 -8.82 -3.30 3.10
N GLY A 163 -9.99 -3.66 3.65
CA GLY A 163 -10.14 -3.95 5.07
C GLY A 163 -9.30 -5.14 5.51
N THR A 164 -9.17 -6.17 4.66
CA THR A 164 -8.25 -7.29 4.91
C THR A 164 -6.80 -6.82 4.92
N ILE A 165 -6.35 -6.05 3.92
CA ILE A 165 -5.00 -5.47 3.88
C ILE A 165 -4.72 -4.64 5.13
N ASN A 166 -5.63 -3.73 5.52
CA ASN A 166 -5.48 -2.92 6.73
C ASN A 166 -5.32 -3.81 7.97
N ALA A 167 -6.14 -4.86 8.09
CA ALA A 167 -6.03 -5.76 9.23
C ALA A 167 -4.70 -6.53 9.31
N LEU A 168 -3.99 -6.68 8.18
CA LEU A 168 -2.72 -7.39 8.15
C LEU A 168 -1.52 -6.53 8.57
N TYR A 169 -1.65 -5.20 8.66
CA TYR A 169 -0.59 -4.34 9.20
C TYR A 169 -0.29 -4.62 10.67
N THR A 170 -1.28 -5.10 11.44
CA THR A 170 -1.14 -5.23 12.89
C THR A 170 -2.02 -6.36 13.46
N PRO A 171 -1.47 -7.28 14.28
CA PRO A 171 -2.25 -8.36 14.90
C PRO A 171 -3.46 -7.90 15.72
N GLN A 172 -3.42 -6.66 16.22
CA GLN A 172 -4.50 -6.00 16.93
C GLN A 172 -5.78 -5.91 16.10
N HIS A 173 -5.66 -5.88 14.77
CA HIS A 173 -6.78 -5.82 13.84
C HIS A 173 -7.34 -7.19 13.43
N TRP A 174 -6.63 -8.29 13.70
CA TRP A 174 -7.03 -9.64 13.28
C TRP A 174 -8.42 -10.05 13.80
N LYS A 175 -8.79 -9.61 15.01
CA LYS A 175 -10.13 -9.85 15.56
C LYS A 175 -11.26 -9.22 14.72
N TYR A 176 -11.04 -8.05 14.13
CA TYR A 176 -12.02 -7.37 13.28
C TYR A 176 -12.10 -8.07 11.92
N LEU A 177 -10.96 -8.50 11.37
CA LEU A 177 -10.93 -9.33 10.16
C LEU A 177 -11.70 -10.65 10.36
N THR A 178 -11.45 -11.37 11.45
CA THR A 178 -12.19 -12.60 11.80
C THR A 178 -13.68 -12.32 11.94
N SER A 179 -14.06 -11.23 12.62
CA SER A 179 -15.46 -10.85 12.83
C SER A 179 -16.18 -10.53 11.51
N GLY A 180 -15.56 -9.73 10.64
CA GLY A 180 -16.13 -9.40 9.33
C GLY A 180 -16.25 -10.61 8.39
N LEU A 181 -15.24 -11.48 8.35
CA LEU A 181 -15.30 -12.73 7.58
C LEU A 181 -16.38 -13.70 8.12
N LEU A 182 -16.58 -13.74 9.43
CA LEU A 182 -17.69 -14.47 10.05
C LEU A 182 -19.05 -13.86 9.68
N GLY A 183 -19.14 -12.53 9.56
CA GLY A 183 -20.29 -11.81 9.04
C GLY A 183 -20.68 -12.27 7.64
N LEU A 184 -19.69 -12.30 6.74
CA LEU A 184 -19.84 -12.82 5.38
C LEU A 184 -20.28 -14.29 5.37
N LEU A 185 -19.61 -15.14 6.16
CA LEU A 185 -19.90 -16.58 6.24
C LEU A 185 -21.36 -16.86 6.66
N ARG A 186 -21.91 -16.05 7.56
CA ARG A 186 -23.29 -16.19 8.05
C ARG A 186 -24.33 -15.45 7.20
N GLY A 187 -23.91 -14.66 6.22
CA GLY A 187 -24.81 -13.77 5.46
C GLY A 187 -25.45 -12.68 6.32
N THR A 188 -24.76 -12.28 7.40
CA THR A 188 -25.16 -11.23 8.36
C THR A 188 -24.32 -9.96 8.13
N ASP A 189 -24.27 -9.06 9.12
CA ASP A 189 -23.46 -7.84 9.06
C ASP A 189 -21.96 -8.17 9.00
N ALA A 190 -21.27 -7.68 7.98
CA ALA A 190 -19.82 -7.75 7.78
C ALA A 190 -19.13 -6.38 7.98
N GLY A 191 -19.77 -5.48 8.74
CA GLY A 191 -19.38 -4.09 8.92
C GLY A 191 -17.96 -3.90 9.46
N ASP A 192 -17.40 -4.85 10.20
CA ASP A 192 -16.01 -4.75 10.68
C ASP A 192 -14.99 -4.69 9.52
N LEU A 193 -15.26 -5.36 8.38
CA LEU A 193 -14.43 -5.21 7.18
C LEU A 193 -14.58 -3.82 6.55
N LEU A 194 -15.78 -3.24 6.59
CA LEU A 194 -16.03 -1.90 6.07
C LEU A 194 -15.37 -0.84 6.96
N VAL A 195 -15.40 -1.01 8.28
CA VAL A 195 -14.71 -0.13 9.24
C VAL A 195 -13.21 -0.18 9.03
N LEU A 196 -12.63 -1.36 8.78
CA LEU A 196 -11.21 -1.49 8.44
C LEU A 196 -10.89 -0.80 7.11
N ALA A 197 -11.78 -0.85 6.11
CA ALA A 197 -11.60 -0.12 4.86
C ALA A 197 -11.68 1.40 5.07
N ASP A 198 -12.63 1.87 5.88
CA ASP A 198 -12.79 3.29 6.22
C ASP A 198 -11.56 3.84 6.95
N ASP A 199 -11.03 3.09 7.91
CA ASP A 199 -9.79 3.41 8.62
C ASP A 199 -8.60 3.53 7.66
N TYR A 200 -8.47 2.63 6.69
CA TYR A 200 -7.41 2.69 5.67
C TYR A 200 -7.55 3.91 4.75
N TYR A 201 -8.79 4.27 4.39
CA TYR A 201 -9.06 5.39 3.49
C TYR A 201 -9.17 6.74 4.19
N GLY A 202 -9.00 6.82 5.52
CA GLY A 202 -9.13 8.08 6.25
C GLY A 202 -10.57 8.61 6.24
N ARG A 203 -11.56 7.72 6.17
CA ARG A 203 -12.98 8.08 6.08
C ARG A 203 -13.63 8.15 7.45
N ASP A 204 -14.20 9.30 7.81
CA ASP A 204 -14.95 9.47 9.05
C ASP A 204 -16.38 8.90 8.97
N ARG A 205 -17.08 8.88 10.11
CA ARG A 205 -18.46 8.40 10.24
C ARG A 205 -19.50 9.25 9.48
N ASP A 206 -19.19 10.51 9.21
CA ASP A 206 -20.06 11.44 8.49
C ASP A 206 -19.81 11.35 6.96
N GLY A 207 -18.79 10.58 6.57
CA GLY A 207 -18.43 10.29 5.19
C GLY A 207 -17.46 11.27 4.56
N HIS A 208 -16.76 12.08 5.36
CA HIS A 208 -15.64 12.88 4.89
C HIS A 208 -14.37 12.03 4.83
N TYR A 209 -13.52 12.33 3.87
CA TYR A 209 -12.19 11.75 3.74
C TYR A 209 -11.16 12.81 4.12
N ASP A 210 -10.09 12.42 4.79
CA ASP A 210 -8.87 13.22 4.81
C ASP A 210 -8.18 13.22 3.42
N ASN A 211 -6.99 13.80 3.35
CA ASN A 211 -6.25 13.90 2.09
C ASN A 211 -5.10 12.88 1.98
N ASP A 212 -5.03 11.87 2.84
CA ASP A 212 -3.87 10.98 2.92
C ASP A 212 -3.70 10.19 1.61
N GLN A 213 -4.78 9.66 1.05
CA GLN A 213 -4.73 8.91 -0.22
C GLN A 213 -4.40 9.80 -1.43
N ASP A 214 -4.89 11.04 -1.44
CA ASP A 214 -4.58 12.00 -2.49
C ASP A 214 -3.09 12.42 -2.43
N ALA A 215 -2.59 12.70 -1.22
CA ALA A 215 -1.19 13.02 -0.97
C ALA A 215 -0.28 11.83 -1.29
N PHE A 216 -0.61 10.63 -0.82
CA PHE A 216 0.12 9.38 -1.08
C PHE A 216 0.32 9.17 -2.58
N ASN A 217 -0.76 9.28 -3.38
CA ASN A 217 -0.68 9.14 -4.83
C ASN A 217 0.14 10.25 -5.47
N ALA A 218 -0.03 11.51 -5.03
CA ALA A 218 0.73 12.61 -5.60
C ALA A 218 2.24 12.51 -5.33
N ILE A 219 2.63 12.07 -4.14
CA ILE A 219 4.01 11.89 -3.70
C ILE A 219 4.66 10.70 -4.43
N ARG A 220 4.06 9.50 -4.34
CA ARG A 220 4.66 8.29 -4.93
C ARG A 220 4.84 8.41 -6.45
N CYS A 221 3.95 9.13 -7.13
CA CYS A 221 4.04 9.31 -8.59
C CYS A 221 5.18 10.23 -9.03
N VAL A 222 5.77 11.00 -8.12
CA VAL A 222 6.95 11.83 -8.41
C VAL A 222 8.24 11.34 -7.74
N ASP A 223 8.19 10.24 -6.99
CA ASP A 223 9.36 9.67 -6.32
C ASP A 223 10.08 8.59 -7.13
N ALA A 224 9.40 7.96 -8.09
CA ALA A 224 10.04 7.07 -9.07
C ALA A 224 9.30 7.07 -10.42
N PRO A 225 10.01 6.86 -11.54
CA PRO A 225 9.38 6.69 -12.83
C PRO A 225 8.60 5.37 -12.90
N ALA A 226 7.29 5.45 -13.16
CA ALA A 226 6.46 4.29 -13.44
C ALA A 226 6.54 3.87 -14.92
N PRO A 227 6.60 2.57 -15.25
CA PRO A 227 6.55 2.11 -16.64
C PRO A 227 5.27 2.57 -17.34
N THR A 228 5.40 3.17 -18.53
CA THR A 228 4.26 3.71 -19.28
C THR A 228 3.69 2.75 -20.32
N ASP A 229 4.43 1.68 -20.65
CA ASP A 229 4.01 0.66 -21.60
C ASP A 229 3.08 -0.37 -20.93
N ALA A 230 2.05 -0.83 -21.65
CA ALA A 230 1.09 -1.78 -21.10
C ALA A 230 1.69 -3.17 -20.83
N ALA A 231 2.72 -3.58 -21.57
CA ALA A 231 3.29 -4.93 -21.47
C ALA A 231 3.96 -5.16 -20.11
N SER A 232 4.63 -4.14 -19.56
CA SER A 232 5.19 -4.15 -18.21
C SER A 232 4.13 -4.47 -17.16
N TRP A 233 2.93 -3.88 -17.26
CA TRP A 233 1.84 -4.10 -16.30
C TRP A 233 1.13 -5.44 -16.47
N VAL A 234 1.03 -5.94 -17.70
CA VAL A 234 0.54 -7.31 -17.94
C VAL A 234 1.48 -8.36 -17.32
N SER A 235 2.79 -8.18 -17.45
CA SER A 235 3.79 -9.03 -16.78
C SER A 235 3.73 -8.88 -15.26
N ALA A 236 3.54 -7.64 -14.76
CA ALA A 236 3.39 -7.38 -13.34
C ALA A 236 2.17 -8.08 -12.74
N ASP A 237 1.00 -8.06 -13.39
CA ASP A 237 -0.21 -8.74 -12.90
C ASP A 237 0.01 -10.26 -12.71
N GLN A 238 0.75 -10.92 -13.60
CA GLN A 238 1.11 -12.33 -13.41
C GLN A 238 1.92 -12.54 -12.13
N GLN A 239 2.88 -11.66 -11.86
CA GLN A 239 3.73 -11.71 -10.66
C GLN A 239 2.93 -11.37 -9.40
N PHE A 240 2.05 -10.36 -9.46
CA PHE A 240 1.17 -9.97 -8.36
C PHE A 240 0.24 -11.10 -7.94
N ARG A 241 -0.40 -11.77 -8.90
CA ARG A 241 -1.27 -12.93 -8.65
C ARG A 241 -0.51 -14.12 -8.03
N GLN A 242 0.75 -14.30 -8.40
CA GLN A 242 1.61 -15.34 -7.81
C GLN A 242 2.10 -14.97 -6.42
N ALA A 243 2.41 -13.69 -6.19
CA ALA A 243 2.92 -13.18 -4.92
C ALA A 243 1.85 -13.16 -3.82
N ALA A 244 0.62 -12.74 -4.18
CA ALA A 244 -0.52 -12.70 -3.26
C ALA A 244 -1.78 -13.34 -3.84
N PRO A 245 -1.85 -14.68 -3.93
CA PRO A 245 -3.06 -15.39 -4.34
C PRO A 245 -4.32 -14.92 -3.63
N PHE A 246 -4.26 -14.61 -2.33
CA PHE A 246 -5.44 -14.16 -1.56
C PHE A 246 -6.08 -12.85 -2.08
N LEU A 247 -5.33 -12.00 -2.78
CA LEU A 247 -5.82 -10.76 -3.39
C LEU A 247 -6.21 -10.92 -4.86
N SER A 248 -5.95 -12.10 -5.44
CA SER A 248 -6.22 -12.32 -6.86
C SER A 248 -7.69 -12.65 -7.10
N TYR A 249 -8.36 -11.87 -7.95
CA TYR A 249 -9.72 -12.19 -8.42
C TYR A 249 -9.68 -12.86 -9.79
N GLY A 250 -10.40 -13.97 -9.94
CA GLY A 250 -10.55 -14.67 -11.20
C GLY A 250 -9.23 -15.19 -11.79
N GLN A 251 -9.20 -15.41 -13.10
CA GLN A 251 -8.02 -15.90 -13.82
C GLN A 251 -7.29 -14.74 -14.51
N PHE A 252 -6.00 -14.95 -14.81
CA PHE A 252 -5.24 -14.03 -15.66
C PHE A 252 -5.88 -13.90 -17.03
N THR A 253 -6.13 -12.66 -17.47
CA THR A 253 -6.90 -12.36 -18.70
C THR A 253 -6.01 -12.02 -19.89
N GLY A 254 -4.70 -11.80 -19.68
CA GLY A 254 -3.81 -11.22 -20.68
C GLY A 254 -3.84 -9.69 -20.74
N PHE A 255 -4.64 -9.02 -19.90
CA PHE A 255 -4.70 -7.57 -19.79
C PHE A 255 -4.55 -7.14 -18.33
N ALA A 256 -3.96 -5.96 -18.11
CA ALA A 256 -3.86 -5.32 -16.82
C ALA A 256 -3.87 -3.80 -17.02
N PRO A 257 -4.50 -3.03 -16.11
CA PRO A 257 -4.41 -1.58 -16.15
C PRO A 257 -2.98 -1.13 -15.79
N ARG A 258 -2.54 -0.05 -16.41
CA ARG A 258 -1.39 0.69 -15.89
C ARG A 258 -1.74 1.31 -14.54
N ASP A 259 -0.76 1.44 -13.65
CA ASP A 259 -0.94 2.20 -12.41
C ASP A 259 -1.18 3.69 -12.70
N LEU A 260 -1.83 4.38 -11.76
CA LEU A 260 -2.07 5.82 -11.79
C LEU A 260 -0.79 6.62 -12.12
N CYS A 261 0.38 6.22 -11.58
CA CYS A 261 1.62 6.96 -11.81
C CYS A 261 2.16 6.87 -13.23
N ALA A 262 1.77 5.85 -14.00
CA ALA A 262 2.08 5.78 -15.43
C ALA A 262 1.27 6.81 -16.26
N LEU A 263 0.26 7.43 -15.65
CA LEU A 263 -0.66 8.40 -16.24
C LEU A 263 -0.55 9.77 -15.56
N TRP A 264 0.46 9.97 -14.71
CA TRP A 264 0.62 11.19 -13.92
C TRP A 264 1.04 12.38 -14.80
N PRO A 265 0.54 13.61 -14.53
CA PRO A 265 0.70 14.74 -15.44
C PRO A 265 2.07 15.44 -15.35
N VAL A 266 2.93 15.04 -14.41
CA VAL A 266 4.26 15.60 -14.18
C VAL A 266 5.30 14.49 -14.04
N PRO A 267 6.56 14.72 -14.43
CA PRO A 267 7.60 13.69 -14.36
C PRO A 267 8.03 13.39 -12.93
N ALA A 268 8.60 12.20 -12.72
CA ALA A 268 9.30 11.87 -11.50
C ALA A 268 10.52 12.77 -11.26
N THR A 269 10.77 13.07 -9.99
CA THR A 269 11.85 13.92 -9.48
C THR A 269 13.02 13.13 -8.87
N SER A 270 12.81 11.83 -8.71
CA SER A 270 13.77 10.84 -8.21
C SER A 270 13.72 9.59 -9.09
N THR A 271 14.76 8.75 -8.98
CA THR A 271 14.85 7.45 -9.64
C THR A 271 15.45 6.43 -8.68
N PRO A 272 15.14 5.14 -8.78
CA PRO A 272 15.78 4.12 -7.95
C PRO A 272 17.31 4.15 -8.05
N HIS A 273 18.00 4.12 -6.93
CA HIS A 273 19.45 4.09 -6.81
C HIS A 273 19.92 3.55 -5.46
N ALA A 274 21.19 3.17 -5.37
CA ALA A 274 21.79 2.76 -4.11
C ALA A 274 21.98 3.96 -3.18
N ALA A 275 21.55 3.78 -1.93
CA ALA A 275 21.72 4.77 -0.88
C ALA A 275 23.21 5.09 -0.65
N ALA A 276 23.53 6.36 -0.41
CA ALA A 276 24.89 6.75 -0.01
C ALA A 276 25.29 6.09 1.34
N PRO A 277 26.58 5.71 1.53
CA PRO A 277 27.03 5.14 2.79
C PRO A 277 26.88 6.11 3.96
N ALA A 278 26.29 5.63 5.05
CA ALA A 278 26.23 6.38 6.31
C ALA A 278 27.59 6.37 7.03
N ALA A 279 27.89 7.44 7.77
CA ALA A 279 29.02 7.41 8.71
C ALA A 279 28.81 6.32 9.78
N PRO A 280 29.86 5.58 10.18
CA PRO A 280 29.72 4.49 11.15
C PRO A 280 29.02 4.92 12.44
N GLY A 281 28.04 4.11 12.88
CA GLY A 281 27.32 4.32 14.14
C GLY A 281 26.24 5.40 14.12
N LYS A 282 25.96 6.04 12.98
CA LYS A 282 24.91 7.08 12.88
C LYS A 282 23.51 6.56 12.56
N VAL A 283 23.40 5.42 11.89
CA VAL A 283 22.14 4.90 11.35
C VAL A 283 21.87 3.52 11.92
N VAL A 284 20.66 3.32 12.42
CA VAL A 284 20.10 2.01 12.78
C VAL A 284 18.94 1.73 11.82
N VAL A 285 18.95 0.56 11.21
CA VAL A 285 17.82 0.06 10.42
C VAL A 285 17.13 -1.04 11.23
N VAL A 286 15.83 -0.87 11.47
CA VAL A 286 14.97 -1.84 12.13
C VAL A 286 14.11 -2.50 11.06
N SER A 287 14.05 -3.84 11.10
CA SER A 287 13.29 -4.62 10.14
C SER A 287 12.61 -5.77 10.87
N THR A 288 11.29 -5.86 10.73
CA THR A 288 10.46 -6.88 11.38
C THR A 288 10.31 -8.09 10.46
N THR A 289 10.55 -9.30 10.99
CA THR A 289 10.68 -10.53 10.18
C THR A 289 9.52 -10.77 9.23
N HIS A 290 8.30 -10.52 9.68
CA HIS A 290 7.07 -10.71 8.89
C HIS A 290 6.31 -9.38 8.73
N ASP A 291 7.02 -8.27 8.52
CA ASP A 291 6.40 -7.03 8.08
C ASP A 291 5.80 -7.21 6.67
N PRO A 292 4.48 -7.03 6.48
CA PRO A 292 3.89 -7.18 5.15
C PRO A 292 4.16 -5.99 4.23
N ALA A 293 4.31 -4.79 4.78
CA ALA A 293 4.37 -3.54 4.02
C ALA A 293 5.79 -3.22 3.58
N THR A 294 6.77 -3.46 4.46
CA THR A 294 8.21 -3.27 4.20
C THR A 294 9.01 -4.54 4.53
N PRO A 295 8.89 -5.61 3.70
CA PRO A 295 9.45 -6.92 4.01
C PRO A 295 10.97 -6.94 4.13
N ILE A 296 11.48 -7.80 5.02
CA ILE A 296 12.91 -8.03 5.20
C ILE A 296 13.55 -8.47 3.88
N ARG A 297 14.71 -7.89 3.57
CA ARG A 297 15.64 -8.45 2.58
C ARG A 297 16.54 -9.50 3.23
N PRO A 298 16.83 -10.64 2.57
CA PRO A 298 18.09 -11.32 2.82
C PRO A 298 19.21 -10.29 2.53
N GLY A 299 20.03 -10.02 3.55
CA GLY A 299 20.96 -8.88 3.59
C GLY A 299 22.00 -8.80 2.49
#